data_AF-A0A2T4PUZ3-F1
#
_entry.id   AF-A0A2T4PUZ3-F1
#
_cell.length_a   1.000
_cell.length_b   1.000
_cell.length_c   1.000
_cell.angle_alpha   90.00
_cell.angle_beta   90.00
_cell.angle_gamma   90.00
#
_symmetry.space_group_name_H-M   'P 1'
#
loop_
_entity.id
_entity.type
_entity.pdbx_description
1 polymer ?
#
loop_
_entity_poly.entity_id
_entity_poly.type
_entity_poly.pdbx_seq_one_letter_code
_entity_poly.pdbx_strand_id
1 'polypeptide(L)'
;MSPEIMSTFVALAVTVMILALIFAILNLARSLRTKRDVRKAYHKARSRFYFGIFMIAFAVDQVLLFPTLVTYIIVLVLLFFGILNMIYGYKASKYFKGNLPIENKAWEEFEQQKHK
;
A
#
# COMPACT_ATOMS: atom_id res chain seq x y z
N MET A 1 21.47 7.66 -21.59
CA MET A 1 20.05 8.04 -21.75
C MET A 1 20.01 9.52 -22.05
N SER A 2 19.23 10.00 -23.02
CA SER A 2 19.12 11.45 -23.23
C SER A 2 18.50 12.11 -21.98
N PRO A 3 18.84 13.37 -21.65
CA PRO A 3 18.30 14.07 -20.49
C PRO A 3 16.76 14.10 -20.45
N GLU A 4 16.13 14.21 -21.62
CA GLU A 4 14.67 14.22 -21.78
C GLU A 4 14.01 12.88 -21.42
N ILE A 5 14.66 11.78 -21.76
CA ILE A 5 14.16 10.45 -21.38
C ILE A 5 14.28 10.27 -19.87
N MET A 6 15.39 10.71 -19.26
CA MET A 6 15.59 10.65 -17.81
C MET A 6 14.54 11.44 -17.03
N SER A 7 14.30 12.70 -17.43
CA SER A 7 13.29 13.53 -16.77
C SER A 7 11.89 12.93 -16.88
N THR A 8 11.57 12.29 -18.01
CA THR A 8 10.28 11.62 -18.21
C THR A 8 10.10 10.42 -17.25
N PHE A 9 11.12 9.59 -17.08
CA PHE A 9 11.07 8.47 -16.15
C PHE A 9 10.95 8.92 -14.69
N VAL A 10 11.68 9.95 -14.30
CA VAL A 10 11.58 10.58 -12.97
C VAL A 10 10.18 11.12 -12.75
N ALA A 11 9.62 11.88 -13.69
CA ALA A 11 8.26 12.40 -13.59
C ALA A 11 7.21 11.28 -13.46
N LEU A 12 7.39 10.17 -14.19
CA LEU A 12 6.51 9.01 -14.08
C LEU A 12 6.63 8.34 -12.70
N ALA A 13 7.85 8.12 -12.20
CA ALA A 13 8.09 7.54 -10.89
C ALA A 13 7.47 8.39 -9.77
N VAL A 14 7.68 9.71 -9.81
CA VAL A 14 7.06 10.68 -8.89
C VAL A 14 5.54 10.64 -8.96
N THR A 15 4.96 10.56 -10.16
CA THR A 15 3.51 10.43 -10.33
C THR A 15 2.97 9.17 -9.66
N VAL A 16 3.63 8.03 -9.87
CA VAL A 16 3.28 6.76 -9.22
C VAL A 16 3.43 6.87 -7.71
N MET A 17 4.49 7.50 -7.20
CA MET A 17 4.70 7.72 -5.77
C MET A 17 3.55 8.52 -5.15
N ILE A 18 3.15 9.63 -5.77
CA ILE A 18 2.07 10.49 -5.26
C ILE A 18 0.76 9.70 -5.20
N LEU A 19 0.39 9.00 -6.28
CA LEU A 19 -0.83 8.19 -6.31
C LEU A 19 -0.79 7.06 -5.28
N ALA A 20 0.32 6.34 -5.19
CA ALA A 20 0.50 5.27 -4.21
C ALA A 20 0.41 5.80 -2.77
N LEU A 21 1.01 6.94 -2.47
CA LEU A 21 0.97 7.56 -1.16
C LEU A 21 -0.45 8.02 -0.79
N ILE A 22 -1.18 8.64 -1.73
CA ILE A 22 -2.58 9.01 -1.55
C ILE A 22 -3.41 7.77 -1.22
N PHE A 23 -3.29 6.69 -2.00
CA PHE A 23 -4.02 5.46 -1.73
C PHE A 23 -3.61 4.80 -0.41
N ALA A 24 -2.34 4.86 -0.04
CA ALA A 24 -1.85 4.35 1.24
C ALA A 24 -2.50 5.10 2.41
N ILE A 25 -2.52 6.43 2.37
CA ILE A 25 -3.11 7.30 3.41
C ILE A 25 -4.63 7.14 3.47
N LEU A 26 -5.32 7.14 2.32
CA LEU A 26 -6.77 6.96 2.28
C LEU A 26 -7.20 5.63 2.91
N ASN A 27 -6.48 4.54 2.61
CA ASN A 27 -6.77 3.24 3.22
C ASN A 27 -6.35 3.18 4.70
N LEU A 28 -5.28 3.87 5.10
CA LEU A 28 -4.91 4.00 6.51
C LEU A 28 -6.01 4.71 7.30
N ALA A 29 -6.47 5.86 6.82
CA ALA A 29 -7.55 6.64 7.43
C ALA A 29 -8.85 5.82 7.54
N ARG A 30 -9.21 5.08 6.48
CA ARG A 30 -10.35 4.14 6.51
C ARG A 30 -10.17 3.07 7.57
N SER A 31 -8.96 2.51 7.72
CA SER A 31 -8.69 1.49 8.74
C SER A 31 -8.85 2.04 10.18
N LEU A 32 -8.45 3.28 10.42
CA LEU A 32 -8.56 3.91 11.75
C LEU A 32 -10.02 4.20 12.12
N ARG A 33 -10.86 4.56 11.15
CA ARG A 33 -12.28 4.88 11.37
C ARG A 33 -13.20 3.65 11.42
N THR A 34 -12.74 2.50 10.92
CA THR A 34 -13.57 1.29 10.83
C THR A 34 -13.64 0.57 12.16
N LYS A 35 -14.85 0.37 12.69
CA LYS A 35 -15.11 -0.37 13.94
C LYS A 35 -15.10 -1.90 13.78
N ARG A 36 -15.29 -2.41 12.56
CA ARG A 36 -15.40 -3.84 12.25
C ARG A 36 -14.03 -4.43 11.94
N ASP A 37 -13.64 -5.51 12.61
CA ASP A 37 -12.26 -6.01 12.62
C ASP A 37 -11.78 -6.51 11.25
N VAL A 38 -12.60 -7.25 10.50
CA VAL A 38 -12.22 -7.78 9.18
C VAL A 38 -12.09 -6.65 8.18
N ARG A 39 -13.03 -5.69 8.17
CA ARG A 39 -12.97 -4.51 7.29
C ARG A 39 -11.81 -3.59 7.64
N LYS A 40 -11.52 -3.41 8.92
CA LYS A 40 -10.34 -2.66 9.40
C LYS A 40 -9.05 -3.32 8.92
N ALA A 41 -8.94 -4.64 9.06
CA ALA A 41 -7.79 -5.39 8.60
C ALA A 41 -7.64 -5.35 7.06
N TYR A 42 -8.74 -5.39 6.31
CA TYR A 42 -8.75 -5.21 4.86
C TYR A 42 -8.18 -3.86 4.43
N HIS A 43 -8.65 -2.77 5.04
CA HIS A 43 -8.14 -1.42 4.74
C HIS A 43 -6.68 -1.26 5.15
N LYS A 44 -6.27 -1.81 6.31
CA LYS A 44 -4.87 -1.81 6.74
C LYS A 44 -3.97 -2.57 5.76
N ALA A 45 -4.42 -3.72 5.27
CA ALA A 45 -3.70 -4.52 4.28
C ALA A 45 -3.55 -3.78 2.94
N ARG A 46 -4.60 -3.11 2.46
CA ARG A 46 -4.52 -2.25 1.27
C ARG A 46 -3.57 -1.08 1.46
N SER A 47 -3.60 -0.41 2.60
CA SER A 47 -2.68 0.68 2.91
C SER A 47 -1.23 0.21 2.80
N ARG A 48 -0.92 -0.95 3.38
CA ARG A 48 0.42 -1.57 3.33
C ARG A 48 0.85 -1.94 1.90
N PHE A 49 -0.08 -2.44 1.09
CA PHE A 49 0.17 -2.73 -0.33
C PHE A 49 0.60 -1.48 -1.10
N TYR A 50 -0.17 -0.39 -1.00
CA TYR A 50 0.16 0.86 -1.69
C TYR A 50 1.42 1.52 -1.13
N PHE A 51 1.69 1.37 0.17
CA PHE A 51 2.97 1.82 0.74
C PHE A 51 4.16 1.04 0.16
N GLY A 52 4.00 -0.26 -0.09
CA GLY A 52 5.02 -1.06 -0.79
C GLY A 52 5.31 -0.55 -2.20
N ILE A 53 4.27 -0.19 -2.97
CA ILE A 53 4.42 0.42 -4.31
C ILE A 53 5.15 1.76 -4.22
N PHE A 54 4.79 2.60 -3.24
CA PHE A 54 5.47 3.87 -2.99
C PHE A 54 6.96 3.68 -2.73
N MET A 55 7.34 2.72 -1.87
CA MET A 55 8.75 2.44 -1.56
C MET A 55 9.53 1.99 -2.81
N ILE A 56 8.94 1.13 -3.65
CA ILE A 56 9.58 0.66 -4.88
C ILE A 56 9.76 1.81 -5.86
N ALA A 57 8.72 2.62 -6.08
CA ALA A 57 8.80 3.78 -6.97
C ALA A 57 9.85 4.80 -6.49
N PHE A 58 9.90 5.06 -5.18
CA PHE A 58 10.92 5.92 -4.58
C PHE A 58 12.33 5.36 -4.75
N ALA A 59 12.53 4.04 -4.56
CA ALA A 59 13.82 3.41 -4.76
C ALA A 59 14.31 3.52 -6.22
N VAL A 60 13.40 3.35 -7.20
CA VAL A 60 13.72 3.56 -8.62
C VAL A 60 14.14 5.01 -8.87
N ASP A 61 13.38 5.96 -8.34
CA ASP A 61 13.66 7.40 -8.49
C ASP A 61 15.04 7.79 -7.95
N GLN A 62 15.43 7.24 -6.79
CA GLN A 62 16.75 7.48 -6.19
C GLN A 62 17.90 6.97 -7.07
N VAL A 63 17.76 5.80 -7.71
CA VAL A 63 18.77 5.28 -8.65
C VAL A 63 18.94 6.20 -9.86
N LEU A 64 17.84 6.77 -10.37
CA LEU A 64 17.85 7.64 -11.53
C LEU A 64 18.50 9.00 -11.23
N LEU A 65 18.26 9.56 -10.04
CA LEU A 65 18.72 10.89 -9.65
C LEU A 65 20.13 10.89 -9.04
N PHE A 66 20.49 9.87 -8.26
CA PHE A 66 21.71 9.87 -7.46
C PHE A 66 22.48 8.54 -7.58
N PRO A 67 23.29 8.35 -8.63
CA PRO A 67 24.05 7.11 -8.83
C PRO A 67 25.30 7.06 -7.93
N THR A 68 25.10 6.99 -6.62
CA THR A 68 26.18 6.84 -5.62
C THR A 68 26.10 5.49 -4.92
N LEU A 69 27.24 5.02 -4.39
CA LEU A 69 27.30 3.76 -3.64
C LEU A 69 26.31 3.75 -2.45
N VAL A 70 26.22 4.87 -1.74
CA VAL A 70 25.29 5.03 -0.60
C VAL A 70 23.85 4.89 -1.07
N THR A 71 23.49 5.52 -2.20
CA THR A 71 22.15 5.39 -2.78
C THR A 71 21.82 3.94 -3.09
N TYR A 72 22.73 3.19 -3.70
CA TYR A 72 22.48 1.78 -4.04
C TYR A 72 22.21 0.91 -2.81
N ILE A 73 22.89 1.17 -1.69
CA ILE A 73 22.63 0.48 -0.42
C ILE A 73 21.21 0.80 0.08
N ILE A 74 20.84 2.08 0.09
CA ILE A 74 19.51 2.52 0.53
C ILE A 74 18.41 1.92 -0.36
N VAL A 75 18.62 1.94 -1.68
CA VAL A 75 17.70 1.38 -2.68
C VAL A 75 17.49 -0.10 -2.47
N LEU A 76 18.55 -0.87 -2.19
CA LEU A 76 18.45 -2.29 -1.92
C LEU A 76 17.53 -2.58 -0.72
N VAL A 77 17.70 -1.82 0.37
CA VAL A 77 16.87 -1.93 1.57
C VAL A 77 15.42 -1.55 1.28
N LEU A 78 15.21 -0.43 0.58
CA LEU A 78 13.87 0.04 0.21
C LEU A 78 13.14 -0.94 -0.71
N LEU A 79 13.81 -1.50 -1.70
CA LEU A 79 13.23 -2.51 -2.60
C LEU A 79 12.86 -3.77 -1.82
N PHE A 80 13.75 -4.26 -0.95
CA PHE A 80 13.47 -5.43 -0.14
C PHE A 80 12.20 -5.26 0.70
N PHE A 81 12.11 -4.17 1.47
CA PHE A 81 10.93 -3.89 2.28
C PHE A 81 9.70 -3.54 1.43
N GLY A 82 9.87 -2.82 0.32
CA GLY A 82 8.80 -2.47 -0.60
C GLY A 82 8.12 -3.70 -1.19
N ILE A 83 8.92 -4.65 -1.68
CA ILE A 83 8.44 -5.93 -2.24
C ILE A 83 7.73 -6.76 -1.16
N LEU A 84 8.32 -6.89 0.03
CA LEU A 84 7.68 -7.61 1.14
C LEU A 84 6.33 -7.01 1.53
N ASN A 85 6.25 -5.67 1.65
CA ASN A 85 5.00 -4.97 1.96
C ASN A 85 3.96 -5.15 0.86
N MET A 86 4.37 -5.10 -0.42
CA MET A 86 3.49 -5.30 -1.56
C MET A 86 2.94 -6.73 -1.59
N ILE A 87 3.78 -7.76 -1.47
CA ILE A 87 3.33 -9.16 -1.50
C ILE A 87 2.42 -9.48 -0.31
N TYR A 88 2.84 -9.10 0.90
CA TYR A 88 2.05 -9.34 2.10
C TYR A 88 0.71 -8.58 2.06
N GLY A 89 0.75 -7.29 1.68
CA GLY A 89 -0.43 -6.45 1.56
C GLY A 89 -1.43 -6.99 0.54
N TYR A 90 -0.95 -7.49 -0.61
CA TYR A 90 -1.80 -8.12 -1.63
C TYR A 90 -2.47 -9.39 -1.11
N LYS A 91 -1.69 -10.32 -0.55
CA LYS A 91 -2.21 -11.59 0.00
C LYS A 91 -3.23 -11.34 1.11
N ALA A 92 -2.91 -10.46 2.06
CA ALA A 92 -3.80 -10.11 3.16
C ALA A 92 -5.07 -9.40 2.66
N SER A 93 -4.95 -8.46 1.71
CA SER A 93 -6.11 -7.77 1.14
C SER A 93 -7.06 -8.74 0.44
N LYS A 94 -6.53 -9.72 -0.31
CA LYS A 94 -7.32 -10.78 -0.95
C LYS A 94 -8.03 -11.65 0.08
N TYR A 95 -7.32 -12.07 1.13
CA TYR A 95 -7.87 -12.88 2.22
C TYR A 95 -9.04 -12.17 2.92
N PHE A 96 -8.84 -10.94 3.39
CA PHE A 96 -9.89 -10.21 4.10
C PHE A 96 -11.07 -9.86 3.20
N LYS A 97 -10.83 -9.57 1.91
CA LYS A 97 -11.91 -9.33 0.94
C LYS A 97 -12.86 -10.51 0.83
N GLY A 98 -12.33 -11.74 0.82
CA GLY A 98 -13.13 -12.97 0.80
C GLY A 98 -13.99 -13.17 2.05
N ASN A 99 -13.54 -12.65 3.19
CA ASN A 99 -14.22 -12.79 4.48
C ASN A 99 -15.21 -11.66 4.80
N LEU A 100 -15.32 -10.62 3.95
CA LEU A 100 -16.29 -9.52 4.15
C LEU A 100 -17.75 -9.98 4.21
N PRO A 101 -18.23 -10.96 3.41
CA PRO A 101 -19.63 -11.42 3.51
C PRO A 101 -19.94 -12.10 4.84
N ILE A 102 -18.96 -12.79 5.42
CA ILE A 102 -19.09 -13.47 6.71
C ILE A 102 -19.20 -12.43 7.83
N GLU A 103 -18.33 -11.41 7.81
CA GLU A 103 -18.41 -10.28 8.73
C GLU A 103 -19.75 -9.53 8.61
N ASN A 104 -20.32 -9.44 7.40
CA ASN A 104 -21.63 -8.82 7.18
C ASN A 104 -22.74 -9.56 7.92
N LYS A 105 -22.83 -10.88 7.73
CA LYS A 105 -23.82 -11.72 8.42
C LYS A 105 -23.67 -11.67 9.94
N ALA A 106 -22.44 -11.81 10.44
CA ALA A 106 -22.18 -11.78 11.88
C ALA A 106 -22.61 -10.44 12.54
N TRP A 107 -22.48 -9.33 11.81
CA TRP A 107 -22.95 -8.03 12.29
C TRP A 107 -24.47 -7.87 12.23
N GLU A 108 -25.12 -8.40 11.20
CA GLU A 108 -26.58 -8.39 11.10
C GLU A 108 -27.19 -9.20 12.27
N GLU A 109 -26.63 -10.37 12.58
CA GLU A 109 -27.03 -11.17 13.73
C GLU A 109 -26.81 -10.43 15.07
N PHE A 110 -25.68 -9.74 15.22
CA PHE A 110 -25.40 -8.93 16.41
C PHE A 110 -26.40 -7.78 16.59
N GLU A 111 -26.73 -7.03 15.52
CA GLU A 111 -27.74 -5.96 15.60
C GLU A 111 -29.13 -6.52 15.88
N GLN A 112 -29.51 -7.66 15.28
CA GLN A 112 -30.80 -8.31 15.58
C GLN A 112 -30.92 -8.75 17.04
N GLN A 113 -29.85 -9.26 17.65
CA GLN A 113 -29.85 -9.63 19.07
C GLN A 113 -29.93 -8.42 19.99
N LYS A 114 -29.33 -7.29 19.60
CA LYS A 114 -29.39 -6.03 20.37
C LYS A 114 -30.80 -5.43 20.42
N HIS A 115 -31.64 -5.76 19.44
CA HIS A 115 -33.02 -5.27 19.31
C HIS A 115 -34.09 -6.26 19.85
N LYS A 116 -33.69 -7.43 20.36
CA LYS A 116 -34.55 -8.37 21.09
C LYS A 116 -34.40 -8.18 22.59
#